data_AF-A0A7S2RB25-F1
#
_entry.id   AF-A0A7S2RB25-F1
#
_cell.length_a   1.000
_cell.length_b   1.000
_cell.length_c   1.000
_cell.angle_alpha   90.00
_cell.angle_beta   90.00
_cell.angle_gamma   90.00
#
_symmetry.space_group_name_H-M   'P 1'
#
loop_
_entity.id
_entity.type
_entity.pdbx_description
1 polymer ?
#
loop_
_entity_poly.entity_id
_entity_poly.type
_entity_poly.pdbx_seq_one_letter_code
_entity_poly.pdbx_strand_id
1 'polypeptide(L)'
;KDGDTALHHAAKAGRLNVCEVLCQVSGAGSILALKNKSGRTPIELAWLEGHMTVLHMLEQRRNPECVRTGDGEALHEAMADPRRVWQLRWLLLDLPHDDTPIPRPLKRKHSLLVVTVGDPADESTGSERYILEKAA
;
A
#
# COMPACT_ATOMS: atom_id res chain seq x y z
N LYS A 1 -28.49 -0.09 -9.46
CA LYS A 1 -27.38 -0.68 -8.68
C LYS A 1 -26.08 -0.21 -9.31
N ASP A 2 -25.41 0.73 -8.67
CA ASP A 2 -24.44 1.64 -9.29
C ASP A 2 -23.01 1.09 -9.37
N GLY A 3 -22.83 -0.19 -9.05
CA GLY A 3 -21.53 -0.87 -9.05
C GLY A 3 -20.61 -0.43 -7.90
N ASP A 4 -21.14 0.31 -6.94
CA ASP A 4 -20.41 0.71 -5.74
C ASP A 4 -20.11 -0.51 -4.86
N THR A 5 -18.85 -0.62 -4.45
CA THR A 5 -18.44 -1.56 -3.40
C THR A 5 -18.76 -0.96 -2.02
N ALA A 6 -18.70 -1.79 -0.98
CA ALA A 6 -18.83 -1.31 0.40
C ALA A 6 -17.84 -0.16 0.71
N LEU A 7 -16.65 -0.19 0.11
CA LEU A 7 -15.64 0.86 0.27
C LEU A 7 -16.00 2.16 -0.47
N HIS A 8 -16.66 2.10 -1.63
CA HIS A 8 -17.16 3.31 -2.32
C HIS A 8 -18.15 4.06 -1.44
N HIS A 9 -19.10 3.35 -0.83
CA HIS A 9 -20.08 3.94 0.07
C HIS A 9 -19.44 4.50 1.34
N ALA A 10 -18.48 3.78 1.94
CA ALA A 10 -17.78 4.23 3.13
C ALA A 10 -16.92 5.48 2.86
N ALA A 11 -16.23 5.51 1.72
CA ALA A 11 -15.38 6.62 1.29
C ALA A 11 -16.20 7.87 0.97
N LYS A 12 -17.30 7.71 0.23
CA LYS A 12 -18.25 8.80 -0.05
C LYS A 12 -18.88 9.38 1.23
N ALA A 13 -19.13 8.54 2.24
CA ALA A 13 -19.72 8.97 3.50
C ALA A 13 -18.68 9.49 4.53
N GLY A 14 -17.39 9.49 4.20
CA GLY A 14 -16.33 9.97 5.09
C GLY A 14 -16.10 9.09 6.33
N ARG A 15 -16.54 7.82 6.31
CA ARG A 15 -16.52 6.94 7.48
C ARG A 15 -15.18 6.23 7.64
N LEU A 16 -14.20 6.92 8.22
CA LEU A 16 -12.83 6.40 8.42
C LEU A 16 -12.79 4.99 9.03
N ASN A 17 -13.43 4.78 10.18
CA ASN A 17 -13.41 3.49 10.89
C ASN A 17 -13.96 2.34 10.04
N VAL A 18 -14.97 2.61 9.20
CA VAL A 18 -15.55 1.61 8.31
C VAL A 18 -14.58 1.32 7.17
N CYS A 19 -13.95 2.35 6.60
CA CYS A 19 -12.92 2.18 5.59
C CYS A 19 -11.74 1.36 6.11
N GLU A 20 -11.29 1.59 7.36
CA GLU A 20 -10.21 0.82 7.99
C GLU A 20 -10.54 -0.66 8.13
N VAL A 21 -11.73 -0.98 8.67
CA VAL A 21 -12.18 -2.37 8.83
C VAL A 21 -12.29 -3.06 7.47
N LEU A 22 -12.87 -2.38 6.47
CA LEU A 22 -12.99 -2.92 5.11
C LEU A 22 -11.62 -3.17 4.46
N CYS A 23 -10.65 -2.29 4.71
CA CYS A 23 -9.27 -2.44 4.28
C CYS A 23 -8.47 -3.50 5.07
N GLN A 24 -8.89 -3.87 6.28
CA GLN A 24 -8.25 -4.94 7.07
C GLN A 24 -8.76 -6.34 6.72
N VAL A 25 -10.06 -6.48 6.44
CA VAL A 25 -10.71 -7.77 6.20
C VAL A 25 -10.43 -8.29 4.78
N SER A 26 -10.02 -7.41 3.87
CA SER A 26 -9.79 -7.73 2.47
C SER A 26 -8.29 -7.72 2.19
N GLY A 27 -7.76 -8.61 1.34
CA GLY A 27 -6.43 -8.44 0.73
C GLY A 27 -6.40 -7.16 -0.13
N ALA A 28 -6.27 -6.01 0.54
CA ALA A 28 -6.91 -4.75 0.16
C ALA A 28 -6.30 -4.03 -1.04
N GLY A 29 -5.24 -4.56 -1.64
CA GLY A 29 -4.65 -3.97 -2.84
C GLY A 29 -5.66 -3.88 -4.00
N SER A 30 -6.49 -4.90 -4.19
CA SER A 30 -7.39 -4.99 -5.35
C SER A 30 -8.63 -4.08 -5.23
N ILE A 31 -9.25 -3.99 -4.04
CA ILE A 31 -10.55 -3.30 -3.86
C ILE A 31 -10.41 -1.78 -3.93
N LEU A 32 -9.23 -1.25 -3.61
CA LEU A 32 -8.91 0.18 -3.68
C LEU A 32 -8.87 0.71 -5.12
N ALA A 33 -8.58 -0.15 -6.10
CA ALA A 33 -8.47 0.19 -7.51
C ALA A 33 -9.76 -0.05 -8.32
N LEU A 34 -10.77 -0.70 -7.72
CA LEU A 34 -12.02 -0.99 -8.40
C LEU A 34 -12.78 0.29 -8.73
N LYS A 35 -13.28 0.37 -9.97
CA LYS A 35 -14.13 1.46 -10.42
C LYS A 35 -15.60 1.05 -10.35
N ASN A 36 -16.44 1.95 -9.84
CA ASN A 36 -17.90 1.79 -9.93
C ASN A 36 -18.41 2.05 -11.36
N LYS A 37 -19.73 1.97 -11.60
CA LYS A 37 -20.31 2.21 -12.94
C LYS A 37 -20.14 3.64 -13.45
N SER A 38 -19.85 4.59 -12.56
CA SER A 38 -19.50 5.96 -12.93
C SER A 38 -18.01 6.14 -13.26
N GLY A 39 -17.25 5.05 -13.28
CA GLY A 39 -15.82 5.04 -13.60
C GLY A 39 -14.93 5.54 -12.47
N ARG A 40 -15.46 5.68 -11.25
CA ARG A 40 -14.75 6.28 -10.11
C ARG A 40 -14.27 5.24 -9.12
N THR A 41 -13.12 5.49 -8.51
CA THR A 41 -12.57 4.70 -7.40
C THR A 41 -13.05 5.22 -6.04
N PRO A 42 -12.93 4.43 -4.95
CA PRO A 42 -13.27 4.89 -3.61
C PRO A 42 -12.46 6.13 -3.19
N ILE A 43 -11.19 6.22 -3.61
CA ILE A 43 -10.32 7.37 -3.33
C ILE A 43 -10.83 8.63 -4.03
N GLU A 44 -11.21 8.52 -5.29
CA GLU A 44 -11.77 9.65 -6.05
C GLU A 44 -13.09 10.13 -5.43
N LEU A 45 -13.90 9.22 -4.88
CA LEU A 45 -15.09 9.62 -4.12
C LEU A 45 -14.73 10.35 -2.83
N ALA A 46 -13.76 9.87 -2.05
CA ALA A 46 -13.29 10.59 -0.85
C ALA A 46 -12.72 11.97 -1.20
N TRP A 47 -12.00 12.10 -2.32
CA TRP A 47 -11.48 13.38 -2.81
C TRP A 47 -12.62 14.35 -3.17
N LEU A 48 -13.58 13.89 -3.97
CA LEU A 48 -14.70 14.70 -4.46
C LEU A 48 -15.59 15.21 -3.32
N GLU A 49 -15.81 14.39 -2.30
CA GLU A 49 -16.60 14.76 -1.12
C GLU A 49 -15.77 15.53 -0.06
N GLY A 50 -14.47 15.76 -0.32
CA GLY A 50 -13.60 16.54 0.56
C GLY A 50 -13.13 15.81 1.83
N HIS A 51 -13.27 14.49 1.88
CA HIS A 51 -12.91 13.66 3.03
C HIS A 51 -11.42 13.32 3.05
N MET A 52 -10.60 14.33 3.33
CA MET A 52 -9.14 14.23 3.28
C MET A 52 -8.57 13.16 4.22
N THR A 53 -9.10 12.97 5.43
CA THR A 53 -8.66 11.92 6.35
C THR A 53 -8.83 10.51 5.79
N VAL A 54 -9.98 10.25 5.16
CA VAL A 54 -10.23 8.98 4.49
C VAL A 54 -9.33 8.82 3.29
N LEU A 55 -9.10 9.89 2.53
CA LEU A 55 -8.21 9.87 1.38
C LEU A 55 -6.77 9.48 1.77
N HIS A 56 -6.21 10.13 2.78
CA HIS A 56 -4.85 9.84 3.25
C HIS A 56 -4.74 8.39 3.73
N MET A 57 -5.74 7.89 4.47
CA MET A 57 -5.76 6.49 4.91
C MET A 57 -5.80 5.53 3.70
N LEU A 58 -6.65 5.79 2.72
CA LEU A 58 -6.74 4.96 1.51
C LEU A 58 -5.48 5.03 0.65
N GLU A 59 -4.80 6.18 0.55
CA GLU A 59 -3.52 6.31 -0.14
C GLU A 59 -2.41 5.52 0.55
N GLN A 60 -2.33 5.58 1.88
CA GLN A 60 -1.41 4.77 2.67
C GLN A 60 -1.63 3.28 2.46
N ARG A 61 -2.89 2.84 2.34
CA ARG A 61 -3.24 1.43 2.08
C ARG A 61 -3.06 1.01 0.62
N ARG A 62 -3.21 1.94 -0.32
CA ARG A 62 -3.02 1.72 -1.76
C ARG A 62 -1.55 1.58 -2.11
N ASN A 63 -0.67 2.16 -1.30
CA ASN A 63 0.76 1.90 -1.38
C ASN A 63 1.08 0.62 -0.58
N PRO A 64 1.42 -0.51 -1.21
CA PRO A 64 1.71 -1.76 -0.51
C PRO A 64 2.98 -1.71 0.38
N GLU A 65 3.64 -0.55 0.48
CA GLU A 65 4.84 -0.31 1.29
C GLU A 65 4.59 -0.35 2.81
N CYS A 66 3.35 -0.53 3.29
CA CYS A 66 3.04 -0.60 4.72
C CYS A 66 2.49 -1.95 5.22
N VAL A 67 2.46 -3.00 4.39
CA VAL A 67 2.07 -4.34 4.85
C VAL A 67 3.27 -5.02 5.52
N ARG A 68 3.44 -4.75 6.82
CA ARG A 68 4.32 -5.50 7.71
C ARG A 68 3.72 -6.88 7.99
N THR A 69 3.65 -7.76 6.99
CA THR A 69 3.30 -9.17 7.21
C THR A 69 4.28 -10.06 6.45
N GLY A 70 4.98 -10.91 7.18
CA GLY A 70 6.19 -11.61 6.74
C GLY A 70 7.39 -11.02 7.47
N ASP A 71 8.33 -11.85 7.90
CA ASP A 71 9.46 -11.51 8.78
C ASP A 71 10.50 -10.54 8.15
N GLY A 72 10.10 -9.64 7.26
CA GLY A 72 10.99 -8.70 6.56
C GLY A 72 11.90 -9.37 5.52
N GLU A 73 11.87 -10.71 5.43
CA GLU A 73 12.72 -11.52 4.56
C GLU A 73 11.94 -12.05 3.36
N ALA A 74 11.35 -11.16 2.56
CA ALA A 74 10.95 -11.50 1.19
C ALA A 74 12.17 -11.86 0.29
N LEU A 75 13.38 -11.87 0.86
CA LEU A 75 14.64 -12.21 0.21
C LEU A 75 14.63 -13.64 -0.31
N HIS A 76 14.12 -14.60 0.49
CA HIS A 76 14.12 -16.00 0.09
C HIS A 76 13.21 -16.23 -1.12
N GLU A 77 12.02 -15.63 -1.10
CA GLU A 77 11.06 -15.69 -2.21
C GLU A 77 11.61 -14.97 -3.46
N ALA A 78 12.21 -13.77 -3.28
CA ALA A 78 12.85 -13.04 -4.37
C ALA A 78 14.01 -13.81 -5.02
N MET A 79 14.77 -14.57 -4.24
CA MET A 79 15.86 -15.43 -4.74
C MET A 79 15.35 -16.70 -5.42
N ALA A 80 14.19 -17.19 -5.01
CA ALA A 80 13.55 -18.38 -5.59
C ALA A 80 12.83 -18.06 -6.92
N ASP A 81 12.53 -16.79 -7.20
CA ASP A 81 11.86 -16.36 -8.43
C ASP A 81 12.82 -16.49 -9.64
N PRO A 82 12.51 -17.34 -10.64
CA PRO A 82 13.36 -17.52 -11.81
C PRO A 82 13.25 -16.39 -12.83
N ARG A 83 12.27 -15.48 -12.66
CA ARG A 83 12.03 -14.38 -13.59
C ARG A 83 13.09 -13.29 -13.42
N ARG A 84 13.31 -12.52 -14.48
CA ARG A 84 14.32 -11.45 -14.47
C ARG A 84 13.88 -10.28 -13.59
N VAL A 85 14.80 -9.77 -12.78
CA VAL A 85 14.64 -8.48 -12.09
C VAL A 85 14.48 -7.37 -13.12
N TRP A 86 13.31 -6.74 -13.11
CA TRP A 86 12.96 -5.67 -14.02
C TRP A 86 13.32 -4.29 -13.45
N GLN A 87 13.06 -4.07 -12.16
CA GLN A 87 13.28 -2.78 -11.52
C GLN A 87 13.74 -2.95 -10.07
N LEU A 88 14.69 -2.11 -9.65
CA LEU A 88 15.07 -1.93 -8.25
C LEU A 88 14.71 -0.50 -7.81
N ARG A 89 14.12 -0.35 -6.63
CA ARG A 89 13.90 0.95 -5.98
C ARG A 89 14.43 0.93 -4.56
N TRP A 90 15.20 1.95 -4.23
CA TRP A 90 15.64 2.21 -2.86
C TRP A 90 14.75 3.28 -2.25
N LEU A 91 14.20 3.01 -1.08
CA LEU A 91 13.34 3.93 -0.35
C LEU A 91 13.94 4.18 1.02
N LEU A 92 13.97 5.45 1.41
CA LEU A 92 14.40 5.88 2.73
C LEU A 92 13.19 6.45 3.45
N LEU A 93 12.72 5.75 4.47
CA LEU A 93 11.59 6.16 5.29
C LEU A 93 12.12 6.78 6.58
N ASP A 94 11.73 8.03 6.83
CA ASP A 94 11.87 8.60 8.16
C ASP A 94 10.83 7.95 9.06
N LEU A 95 11.26 7.22 10.08
CA LEU A 95 10.31 6.70 11.05
C LEU A 95 9.79 7.86 11.91
N PRO A 96 8.47 7.89 12.19
CA PRO A 96 7.92 8.85 13.13
C PRO A 96 8.64 8.71 14.47
N HIS A 97 8.83 9.84 15.14
CA HIS A 97 9.28 9.82 16.53
C HIS A 97 8.29 8.97 17.32
N ASP A 98 8.80 7.94 17.98
CA ASP A 98 8.08 7.32 19.07
C ASP A 98 7.87 8.44 20.09
N ASP A 99 6.61 8.74 20.47
CA ASP A 99 6.23 9.73 21.51
C ASP A 99 6.69 9.26 22.91
N THR A 100 7.89 8.71 22.97
CA THR A 100 8.57 8.34 24.19
C THR A 100 9.13 9.61 24.83
N PRO A 101 8.98 9.77 26.14
CA PRO A 101 9.40 10.97 26.87
C PRO A 101 10.94 11.18 26.90
N ILE A 102 11.70 10.34 26.20
CA ILE A 102 13.17 10.40 26.13
C ILE A 102 13.56 10.90 24.74
N PRO A 103 14.05 12.15 24.60
CA PRO A 103 14.52 12.65 23.32
C PRO A 103 15.74 11.84 22.86
N ARG A 104 15.56 11.02 21.82
CA ARG A 104 16.68 10.34 21.16
C ARG A 104 17.24 11.25 20.07
N PRO A 105 18.56 11.52 20.03
CA PRO A 105 19.15 12.46 19.07
C PRO A 105 19.17 11.96 17.62
N LEU A 106 18.88 10.69 17.35
CA LEU A 106 18.85 10.14 16.00
C LEU A 106 17.41 9.92 15.52
N LYS A 107 17.01 10.70 14.51
CA LYS A 107 15.88 10.33 13.63
C LYS A 107 16.19 8.96 13.05
N ARG A 108 15.42 7.93 13.43
CA ARG A 108 15.59 6.59 12.85
C ARG A 108 15.13 6.63 11.40
N LYS A 109 15.99 6.16 10.51
CA LYS A 109 15.67 5.99 9.09
C LYS A 109 15.64 4.50 8.79
N HIS A 110 14.60 4.02 8.12
CA HIS A 110 14.57 2.67 7.59
C HIS A 110 14.84 2.71 6.10
N SER A 111 15.70 1.80 5.63
CA SER A 111 15.96 1.60 4.21
C SER A 111 15.17 0.39 3.73
N LEU A 112 14.37 0.56 2.68
CA LEU A 112 13.70 -0.53 2.00
C LEU A 112 14.27 -0.65 0.59
N LEU A 113 14.51 -1.89 0.15
CA LEU A 113 14.81 -2.22 -1.22
C LEU A 113 13.61 -2.95 -1.82
N VAL A 114 12.97 -2.34 -2.81
CA VAL A 114 11.87 -2.94 -3.56
C VAL A 114 12.44 -3.55 -4.84
N VAL A 115 12.26 -4.86 -4.99
CA VAL A 115 12.68 -5.64 -6.16
C VAL A 115 11.44 -6.00 -6.95
N THR A 116 11.32 -5.46 -8.17
CA THR A 116 10.27 -5.86 -9.12
C THR A 116 10.85 -6.89 -10.06
N VAL A 117 10.16 -8.01 -10.16
CA VAL A 117 10.53 -9.14 -11.01
C VAL A 117 9.44 -9.34 -12.06
N GLY A 118 9.84 -9.63 -13.31
CA GLY A 118 8.92 -9.73 -14.44
C GLY A 118 8.61 -8.36 -15.06
N ASP A 119 8.34 -8.36 -16.36
CA ASP A 119 8.01 -7.13 -17.08
C ASP A 119 6.52 -6.78 -16.84
N PRO A 120 6.22 -5.62 -16.23
CA PRO A 120 4.84 -5.18 -16.02
C PRO A 120 4.07 -4.89 -17.32
N ALA A 121 4.76 -4.75 -18.46
CA ALA A 121 4.13 -4.61 -19.77
C ALA A 121 3.75 -5.96 -20.40
N ASP A 122 4.26 -7.07 -19.86
CA ASP A 122 3.95 -8.42 -20.34
C ASP A 122 2.86 -9.07 -19.48
N GLU A 123 1.62 -9.03 -19.99
CA GLU A 123 0.45 -9.63 -19.35
C GLU A 123 0.55 -11.15 -19.19
N SER A 124 1.40 -11.83 -19.97
CA SER A 124 1.53 -13.29 -19.93
C SER A 124 2.37 -13.80 -18.76
N THR A 125 3.37 -13.02 -18.36
CA THR A 125 4.31 -13.40 -17.30
C THR A 125 3.91 -12.79 -15.95
N GLY A 126 3.28 -11.61 -15.97
CA GLY A 126 2.94 -10.85 -14.76
C GLY A 126 4.18 -10.32 -14.04
N SER A 127 3.99 -9.26 -13.24
CA SER A 127 5.04 -8.68 -12.42
C SER A 127 4.78 -8.89 -10.95
N GLU A 128 5.80 -9.31 -10.22
CA GLU A 128 5.77 -9.48 -8.76
C GLU A 128 6.71 -8.47 -8.08
N ARG A 129 6.41 -8.08 -6.84
CA ARG A 129 7.24 -7.12 -6.09
C ARG A 129 7.60 -7.66 -4.72
N TYR A 130 8.90 -7.75 -4.47
CA TYR A 130 9.46 -8.15 -3.18
C TYR A 130 10.00 -6.93 -2.43
N ILE A 131 9.68 -6.80 -1.15
CA ILE A 131 10.15 -5.70 -0.29
C ILE A 131 11.16 -6.28 0.69
N LEU A 132 12.40 -5.80 0.61
CA LEU A 132 13.50 -6.22 1.46
C LEU A 132 13.80 -5.11 2.46
N GLU A 133 13.59 -5.40 3.73
CA GLU A 133 13.94 -4.45 4.79
C GLU A 133 15.43 -4.53 5.08
N LYS A 134 16.10 -3.39 5.04
CA LYS A 134 17.43 -3.23 5.60
C LYS A 134 17.33 -2.29 6.80
N ALA A 135 17.22 -2.88 7.98
CA ALA A 135 17.50 -2.15 9.21
C ALA A 135 18.98 -1.73 9.17
N ALA A 136 19.24 -0.43 9.28
CA ALA A 136 20.58 0.14 9.39
C ALA A 136 20.89 0.47 10.86
#